data_AF-A0A4Q5PY48-F1
#
_entry.id   AF-A0A4Q5PY48-F1
#
_cell.length_a   1.000
_cell.length_b   1.000
_cell.length_c   1.000
_cell.angle_alpha   90.00
_cell.angle_beta   90.00
_cell.angle_gamma   90.00
#
_symmetry.space_group_name_H-M   'P 1'
#
loop_
_entity.id
_entity.type
_entity.pdbx_description
1 polymer ?
#
loop_
_entity_poly.entity_id
_entity_poly.type
_entity_poly.pdbx_seq_one_letter_code
_entity_poly.pdbx_strand_id
1 'polypeptide(L)'
;MSHTKTDFMKLFVLAFSILYCFTAAAQDTGTLSRRADSSYQAKSYPLAADLYVQSAAAAEFKPQLANNYYNAACSFALAGDKVQALKYLQLAIDNGYS
;
A
#
# COMPACT_ATOMS: atom_id res chain seq x y z
N MET A 1 -18.40 -0.26 -50.19
CA MET A 1 -17.89 -1.28 -49.23
C MET A 1 -16.56 -0.85 -48.59
N SER A 2 -16.38 0.45 -48.29
CA SER A 2 -15.12 1.02 -47.77
C SER A 2 -15.28 1.71 -46.41
N HIS A 3 -16.44 2.33 -46.13
CA HIS A 3 -16.69 3.04 -44.87
C HIS A 3 -16.74 2.14 -43.62
N THR A 4 -17.28 0.92 -43.72
CA THR A 4 -17.43 -0.01 -42.59
C THR A 4 -16.10 -0.49 -42.00
N LYS A 5 -15.01 -0.53 -42.78
CA LYS A 5 -13.68 -0.93 -42.27
C LYS A 5 -13.06 0.13 -41.38
N THR A 6 -13.25 1.41 -41.71
CA THR A 6 -12.65 2.54 -40.98
C THR A 6 -13.32 2.75 -39.63
N ASP A 7 -14.63 2.53 -39.56
CA ASP A 7 -15.39 2.64 -38.30
C ASP A 7 -15.11 1.46 -37.37
N PHE A 8 -14.93 0.25 -37.92
CA PHE A 8 -14.52 -0.93 -37.15
C PHE A 8 -13.10 -0.79 -36.58
N MET A 9 -12.16 -0.21 -37.35
CA MET A 9 -10.80 0.08 -36.89
C MET A 9 -10.79 1.11 -35.75
N LYS A 10 -11.59 2.17 -35.85
CA LYS A 10 -11.71 3.19 -34.80
C LYS A 10 -12.34 2.64 -33.52
N LEU A 11 -13.36 1.78 -33.65
CA LEU A 11 -14.00 1.11 -32.51
C LEU A 11 -13.03 0.15 -31.80
N PHE A 12 -12.19 -0.55 -32.55
CA PHE A 12 -11.15 -1.44 -32.00
C PHE A 12 -10.04 -0.67 -31.28
N VAL A 13 -9.60 0.47 -31.85
CA VAL A 13 -8.61 1.36 -31.21
C VAL A 13 -9.18 1.98 -29.93
N LEU A 14 -10.43 2.45 -29.94
CA LEU A 14 -11.11 2.98 -28.75
C LEU A 14 -11.26 1.92 -27.65
N ALA A 15 -11.64 0.68 -28.01
CA ALA A 15 -11.77 -0.41 -27.06
C ALA A 15 -10.42 -0.79 -26.41
N PHE A 16 -9.32 -0.75 -27.18
CA PHE A 16 -7.98 -0.98 -26.65
C PHE A 16 -7.50 0.15 -25.71
N SER A 17 -7.82 1.41 -26.02
CA SER A 17 -7.43 2.56 -25.18
C SER A 17 -8.14 2.56 -23.81
N ILE A 18 -9.39 2.10 -23.74
CA ILE A 18 -10.15 2.04 -22.48
C ILE A 18 -9.59 0.96 -21.54
N LEU A 19 -9.02 -0.14 -22.06
CA LEU A 19 -8.42 -1.20 -21.24
C LEU A 19 -7.11 -0.78 -20.53
N TYR A 20 -6.40 0.24 -21.01
CA TYR A 20 -5.13 0.67 -20.41
C TYR A 20 -5.27 1.52 -19.14
N CYS A 21 -6.44 2.14 -18.89
CA CYS A 21 -6.62 3.02 -17.73
C CYS A 21 -6.87 2.29 -16.40
N PHE A 22 -7.23 1.00 -16.43
CA PHE A 22 -7.66 0.27 -15.23
C PHE A 22 -6.53 -0.38 -14.42
N THR A 23 -5.28 -0.38 -14.90
CA THR A 23 -4.17 -1.07 -14.22
C THR A 23 -3.33 -0.17 -13.30
N ALA A 24 -3.58 1.14 -13.27
CA ALA A 24 -2.75 2.09 -12.51
C ALA A 24 -3.06 2.16 -11.01
N ALA A 25 -4.22 1.68 -10.55
CA ALA A 25 -4.68 1.87 -9.16
C ALA A 25 -4.19 0.80 -8.16
N ALA A 26 -3.59 -0.31 -8.62
CA ALA A 26 -3.21 -1.44 -7.76
C ALA A 26 -1.74 -1.42 -7.29
N GLN A 27 -0.94 -0.42 -7.69
CA GLN A 27 0.52 -0.46 -7.49
C GLN A 27 1.02 0.23 -6.20
N ASP A 28 0.17 0.91 -5.42
CA ASP A 28 0.70 1.82 -4.39
C ASP A 28 1.05 1.14 -3.05
N THR A 29 0.24 0.20 -2.56
CA THR A 29 0.42 -0.45 -1.24
C THR A 29 1.75 -1.18 -1.09
N GLY A 30 2.12 -1.98 -2.09
CA GLY A 30 3.39 -2.71 -2.12
C GLY A 30 4.61 -1.78 -2.15
N THR A 31 4.47 -0.57 -2.69
CA THR A 31 5.55 0.41 -2.69
C THR A 31 5.76 1.04 -1.32
N LEU A 32 4.68 1.29 -0.57
CA LEU A 32 4.73 1.86 0.78
C LEU A 32 5.40 0.89 1.76
N SER A 33 4.97 -0.38 1.82
CA SER A 33 5.63 -1.37 2.69
C SER A 33 7.11 -1.55 2.34
N ARG A 34 7.47 -1.61 1.05
CA ARG A 34 8.88 -1.73 0.65
C ARG A 34 9.72 -0.54 1.08
N ARG A 35 9.18 0.67 0.99
CA ARG A 35 9.85 1.90 1.46
C ARG A 35 9.97 1.92 2.98
N ALA A 36 8.95 1.43 3.69
CA ALA A 36 8.97 1.26 5.14
C ALA A 36 10.08 0.30 5.55
N ASP A 37 10.14 -0.88 4.94
CA ASP A 37 11.20 -1.88 5.17
C ASP A 37 12.58 -1.30 4.89
N SER A 38 12.75 -0.58 3.77
CA SER A 38 14.03 0.06 3.43
C SER A 38 14.45 1.09 4.48
N SER A 39 13.49 1.88 4.99
CA SER A 39 13.72 2.87 6.03
C SER A 39 14.05 2.22 7.38
N TYR A 40 13.39 1.09 7.69
CA TYR A 40 13.67 0.28 8.86
C TYR A 40 15.10 -0.28 8.84
N GLN A 41 15.52 -0.85 7.71
CA GLN A 41 16.89 -1.35 7.53
C GLN A 41 17.94 -0.23 7.63
N ALA A 42 17.62 0.96 7.14
CA ALA A 42 18.46 2.15 7.29
C ALA A 42 18.43 2.75 8.71
N LYS A 43 17.70 2.14 9.66
CA LYS A 43 17.49 2.62 11.04
C LYS A 43 16.82 3.99 11.12
N SER A 44 16.16 4.42 10.05
CA SER A 44 15.31 5.60 10.04
C SER A 44 13.93 5.25 10.61
N TYR A 45 13.92 4.88 11.90
CA TYR A 45 12.74 4.31 12.55
C TYR A 45 11.50 5.23 12.57
N PRO A 46 11.63 6.56 12.79
CA PRO A 46 10.47 7.45 12.67
C PRO A 46 9.82 7.39 11.28
N LEU A 47 10.64 7.44 10.22
CA LEU A 47 10.15 7.37 8.84
C LEU A 47 9.56 5.99 8.52
N ALA A 48 10.20 4.92 8.98
CA ALA A 48 9.68 3.56 8.82
C ALA A 48 8.29 3.43 9.45
N ALA A 49 8.12 3.95 10.67
CA ALA A 49 6.84 3.95 11.37
C ALA A 49 5.74 4.65 10.56
N ASP A 50 6.00 5.87 10.09
CA ASP A 50 5.03 6.64 9.29
C ASP A 50 4.66 5.94 7.98
N LEU A 51 5.62 5.30 7.32
CA LEU A 51 5.38 4.56 6.09
C LEU A 51 4.58 3.27 6.33
N TYR A 52 4.83 2.56 7.43
CA TYR A 52 4.00 1.41 7.83
C TYR A 52 2.58 1.84 8.17
N VAL A 53 2.37 2.98 8.83
CA VAL A 53 1.02 3.52 9.10
C VAL A 53 0.29 3.86 7.80
N GLN A 54 0.97 4.47 6.84
CA GLN A 54 0.39 4.73 5.51
C GLN A 54 0.08 3.43 4.77
N SER A 55 0.99 2.45 4.81
CA SER A 55 0.75 1.14 4.20
C SER A 55 -0.42 0.39 4.86
N ALA A 56 -0.57 0.52 6.18
CA ALA A 56 -1.72 0.00 6.91
C ALA A 56 -3.02 0.66 6.44
N ALA A 57 -3.05 2.00 6.31
CA ALA A 57 -4.24 2.73 5.84
C ALA A 57 -4.65 2.36 4.40
N ALA A 58 -3.71 1.91 3.58
CA ALA A 58 -3.95 1.47 2.21
C ALA A 58 -4.17 -0.06 2.09
N ALA A 59 -4.05 -0.83 3.17
CA ALA A 59 -4.16 -2.28 3.13
C ALA A 59 -5.58 -2.74 2.77
N GLU A 60 -5.69 -3.65 1.80
CA GLU A 60 -6.97 -4.20 1.33
C GLU A 60 -7.45 -5.37 2.19
N PHE A 61 -6.53 -6.00 2.93
CA PHE A 61 -6.80 -7.19 3.72
C PHE A 61 -6.36 -7.03 5.18
N LYS A 62 -7.17 -7.54 6.11
CA LYS A 62 -6.89 -7.49 7.56
C LYS A 62 -5.50 -8.02 7.96
N PRO A 63 -4.99 -9.14 7.41
CA PRO A 63 -3.65 -9.62 7.77
C PRO A 63 -2.54 -8.62 7.40
N GLN A 64 -2.67 -7.95 6.25
CA GLN A 64 -1.70 -6.94 5.82
C GLN A 64 -1.79 -5.69 6.71
N LEU A 65 -3.01 -5.24 7.02
CA LEU A 65 -3.28 -4.15 7.96
C LEU A 65 -2.63 -4.42 9.33
N ALA A 66 -2.91 -5.59 9.90
CA ALA A 66 -2.40 -6.00 11.22
C ALA A 66 -0.87 -6.09 11.24
N ASN A 67 -0.27 -6.67 10.20
CA ASN A 67 1.19 -6.78 10.09
C ASN A 67 1.86 -5.40 9.95
N ASN A 68 1.28 -4.50 9.16
CA ASN A 68 1.80 -3.14 9.01
C ASN A 68 1.68 -2.35 10.34
N TYR A 69 0.58 -2.49 11.08
CA TYR A 69 0.47 -1.87 12.42
C TYR A 69 1.48 -2.43 13.41
N TYR A 70 1.75 -3.74 13.39
CA TYR A 70 2.80 -4.32 14.21
C TYR A 70 4.18 -3.75 13.87
N ASN A 71 4.52 -3.67 12.59
CA ASN A 71 5.80 -3.10 12.16
C ASN A 71 5.93 -1.61 12.49
N ALA A 72 4.83 -0.85 12.40
CA ALA A 72 4.77 0.53 12.87
C ALA A 72 5.06 0.61 14.37
N ALA A 73 4.44 -0.26 15.17
CA ALA A 73 4.64 -0.31 16.62
C ALA A 73 6.11 -0.60 16.99
N CYS A 74 6.74 -1.59 16.35
CA CYS A 74 8.17 -1.87 16.53
C CYS A 74 9.04 -0.67 16.17
N SER A 75 8.72 0.01 15.06
CA SER A 75 9.47 1.18 14.60
C SER A 75 9.32 2.37 15.56
N PHE A 76 8.12 2.66 16.06
CA PHE A 76 7.91 3.67 17.10
C PHE A 76 8.67 3.32 18.40
N ALA A 77 8.69 2.05 18.80
CA ALA A 77 9.44 1.61 19.97
C ALA A 77 10.95 1.87 19.82
N LEU A 78 11.51 1.54 18.65
CA LEU A 78 12.92 1.80 18.32
C LEU A 78 13.24 3.29 18.19
N ALA A 79 12.26 4.11 17.80
CA ALA A 79 12.37 5.57 17.80
C ALA A 79 12.22 6.21 19.20
N GLY A 80 11.84 5.42 20.21
CA GLY A 80 11.61 5.89 21.59
C GLY A 80 10.20 6.44 21.86
N ASP A 81 9.29 6.41 20.88
CA ASP A 81 7.90 6.84 21.03
C ASP A 81 7.03 5.70 21.57
N LYS A 82 7.06 5.53 22.89
CA LYS A 82 6.32 4.46 23.59
C LYS A 82 4.80 4.62 23.45
N VAL A 83 4.30 5.84 23.33
CA VAL A 83 2.86 6.11 23.25
C VAL A 83 2.32 5.59 21.92
N GLN A 84 2.96 5.96 20.81
CA GLN A 84 2.57 5.45 19.49
C GLN A 84 2.86 3.95 19.38
N ALA A 85 3.95 3.44 19.95
CA ALA A 85 4.25 2.02 19.94
C ALA A 85 3.10 1.20 20.56
N LEU A 86 2.64 1.55 21.76
CA LEU A 86 1.52 0.86 22.41
C LEU A 86 0.21 1.01 21.63
N LYS A 87 -0.07 2.21 21.11
CA LYS A 87 -1.27 2.45 20.29
C LYS A 87 -1.31 1.53 19.07
N TYR A 88 -0.24 1.49 18.28
CA TYR A 88 -0.23 0.68 17.06
C TYR A 88 -0.10 -0.82 17.34
N LEU A 89 0.52 -1.21 18.45
CA LEU A 89 0.50 -2.60 18.88
C LEU A 89 -0.93 -3.05 19.21
N GLN A 90 -1.71 -2.23 19.92
CA GLN A 90 -3.11 -2.52 20.21
C GLN A 90 -3.91 -2.62 18.91
N LEU A 91 -3.73 -1.69 17.97
CA LEU A 91 -4.39 -1.75 16.66
C LEU A 91 -4.02 -3.02 15.88
N ALA A 92 -2.78 -3.51 15.97
CA ALA A 92 -2.38 -4.76 15.35
C ALA A 92 -3.15 -5.95 15.94
N ILE A 93 -3.20 -6.03 17.28
CA ILE A 93 -3.92 -7.08 18.02
C ILE A 93 -5.42 -7.06 17.70
N ASP A 94 -6.04 -5.88 17.72
CA ASP A 94 -7.46 -5.69 17.42
C ASP A 94 -7.81 -6.12 15.98
N ASN A 95 -6.83 -6.13 15.08
CA ASN A 95 -6.96 -6.57 13.70
C ASN A 95 -6.45 -8.00 13.44
N GLY A 96 -6.14 -8.76 14.50
CA GLY A 96 -5.85 -10.21 14.42
C GLY A 96 -4.38 -10.57 14.35
N TYR A 97 -3.47 -9.68 14.77
CA TYR A 97 -2.06 -10.04 14.97
C TYR A 97 -1.93 -10.97 16.19
N SER A 98 -1.24 -12.11 16.02
CA SER A 98 -1.02 -13.15 17.05
C SER A 98 0.33 -13.82 16.91
#